data_AF-A0A5N8URB3-F1
#
_entry.id   AF-A0A5N8URB3-F1
#
_cell.length_a   1.000
_cell.length_b   1.000
_cell.length_c   1.000
_cell.angle_alpha   90.00
_cell.angle_beta   90.00
_cell.angle_gamma   90.00
#
_symmetry.space_group_name_H-M   'P 1'
#
loop_
_entity.id
_entity.type
_entity.pdbx_description
1 polymer ?
#
loop_
_entity_poly.entity_id
_entity_poly.type
_entity_poly.pdbx_seq_one_letter_code
_entity_poly.pdbx_strand_id
1 'polypeptide(L)' 'MGTEEERWRFKLLRKGYVDARYKPSYVITPEELEWLGQRVEYLQALTERLCKAKIASYLE' A
#
# COMPACT_ATOMS: atom_id res chain seq x y z
N MET A 1 -14.97 -7.20 1.14
CA MET A 1 -14.07 -7.41 2.30
C MET A 1 -12.86 -8.15 1.80
N GLY A 2 -11.64 -7.71 2.12
CA GLY A 2 -10.41 -8.43 1.72
C GLY A 2 -10.24 -9.75 2.48
N THR A 3 -9.40 -10.65 2.00
CA THR A 3 -9.11 -11.95 2.63
C THR A 3 -8.42 -11.78 4.00
N GLU A 4 -8.29 -12.86 4.77
CA GLU A 4 -7.56 -12.81 6.03
C GLU A 4 -6.08 -12.43 5.84
N GLU A 5 -5.45 -12.96 4.80
CA GLU A 5 -4.09 -12.62 4.41
C GLU A 5 -3.95 -11.13 4.05
N GLU A 6 -4.90 -10.58 3.30
CA GLU A 6 -4.86 -9.16 2.92
C GLU A 6 -4.97 -8.25 4.15
N ARG A 7 -5.83 -8.61 5.11
CA ARG A 7 -5.96 -7.88 6.38
C ARG A 7 -4.68 -7.97 7.21
N TRP A 8 -4.04 -9.14 7.23
CA TRP A 8 -2.76 -9.35 7.90
C TRP A 8 -1.64 -8.50 7.29
N ARG A 9 -1.46 -8.57 5.97
CA ARG A 9 -0.46 -7.76 5.24
C ARG A 9 -0.69 -6.26 5.44
N PHE A 10 -1.94 -5.81 5.42
CA PHE A 10 -2.26 -4.41 5.71
C PHE A 10 -1.92 -4.00 7.15
N LYS A 11 -2.10 -4.90 8.13
CA LYS A 11 -1.67 -4.67 9.52
C LYS A 11 -0.16 -4.58 9.63
N LEU A 12 0.60 -5.41 8.91
CA LEU A 12 2.06 -5.34 8.83
C LEU A 12 2.52 -4.01 8.24
N LEU A 13 1.90 -3.55 7.15
CA LEU A 13 2.18 -2.26 6.54
C LEU A 13 1.98 -1.10 7.54
N ARG A 14 0.83 -1.07 8.22
CA ARG A 14 0.51 -0.02 9.21
C ARG A 14 1.50 0.01 10.37
N LYS A 15 1.87 -1.17 10.89
CA LYS A 15 2.85 -1.29 11.98
C LYS A 15 4.25 -0.91 11.52
N GLY A 16 4.61 -1.23 10.28
CA GLY A 16 5.94 -1.02 9.72
C GLY A 16 6.43 0.43 9.80
N TYR A 17 5.52 1.41 9.78
CA TYR A 17 5.89 2.83 9.92
C TYR A 17 6.68 3.14 11.21
N VAL A 18 6.34 2.49 12.32
CA VAL A 18 7.03 2.68 13.61
C VAL A 18 7.82 1.43 13.99
N ASP A 19 7.18 0.27 13.95
CA ASP A 19 7.70 -0.95 14.53
C ASP A 19 8.94 -1.46 13.77
N ALA A 20 9.00 -1.29 12.44
CA ALA A 20 10.15 -1.74 11.65
C ALA A 20 11.47 -1.04 12.01
N ARG A 21 11.40 0.15 12.63
CA ARG A 21 12.58 0.93 13.04
C ARG A 21 13.05 0.63 14.46
N TYR A 22 12.12 0.24 15.34
CA TYR A 22 12.39 0.23 16.80
C TYR A 22 12.10 -1.10 17.48
N LYS A 23 11.41 -2.04 16.84
CA LYS A 23 11.05 -3.33 17.44
C LYS A 23 11.77 -4.47 16.71
N PRO A 24 12.76 -5.13 17.34
CA PRO A 24 13.39 -6.32 16.79
C PRO A 24 12.42 -7.48 16.52
N SER A 25 11.26 -7.48 17.16
CA SER A 25 10.19 -8.46 16.95
C SER A 25 9.31 -8.16 15.73
N TYR A 26 9.51 -7.04 15.04
CA TYR A 26 8.85 -6.78 13.77
C TYR A 26 9.48 -7.64 12.68
N VAL A 27 8.68 -8.52 12.09
CA VAL A 27 9.08 -9.38 11.00
C VAL A 27 8.04 -9.25 9.89
N ILE A 28 8.53 -9.15 8.66
CA ILE A 28 7.77 -9.17 7.42
C ILE A 28 8.54 -10.02 6.42
N THR A 29 7.86 -10.92 5.70
CA THR A 29 8.53 -11.79 4.73
C THR A 29 8.72 -11.08 3.39
N PRO A 30 9.65 -11.53 2.53
CA PRO A 30 9.80 -11.01 1.17
C PRO A 30 8.50 -11.08 0.36
N GLU A 31 7.73 -12.16 0.50
CA GLU A 31 6.46 -12.36 -0.23
C GLU A 31 5.37 -11.39 0.23
N GLU A 32 5.30 -11.13 1.55
CA GLU A 32 4.39 -10.12 2.09
C GLU A 32 4.76 -8.71 1.63
N LEU A 33 6.07 -8.41 1.59
CA LEU A 33 6.58 -7.13 1.13
C LEU A 33 6.33 -6.92 -0.37
N GLU A 34 6.61 -7.93 -1.20
CA GLU A 34 6.35 -7.93 -2.64
C GLU A 34 4.85 -7.71 -2.91
N TRP A 35 3.99 -8.45 -2.22
CA TRP A 35 2.55 -8.27 -2.35
C TRP A 35 2.11 -6.84 -2.00
N LEU A 36 2.63 -6.27 -0.91
CA LEU A 36 2.35 -4.88 -0.52
C LEU A 36 2.86 -3.88 -1.56
N GLY A 37 4.04 -4.11 -2.13
CA GLY A 37 4.60 -3.32 -3.23
C GLY A 37 3.66 -3.26 -4.43
N GLN A 38 3.19 -4.42 -4.89
CA GLN A 38 2.23 -4.51 -6.01
C GLN A 38 0.90 -3.78 -5.72
N ARG A 39 0.44 -3.74 -4.46
CA ARG A 39 -0.76 -2.97 -4.08
C ARG A 39 -0.49 -1.47 -4.10
N VAL A 40 0.69 -1.03 -3.69
CA VAL A 40 1.10 0.38 -3.75
C VAL A 40 1.21 0.85 -5.19
N GLU A 41 1.83 0.07 -6.07
CA GLU A 41 1.92 0.38 -7.50
C GLU A 41 0.54 0.52 -8.15
N TYR A 42 -0.37 -0.41 -7.86
CA TYR A 42 -1.75 -0.33 -8.34
C TYR A 42 -2.47 0.94 -7.85
N LEU A 43 -2.28 1.30 -6.58
CA LEU A 43 -2.84 2.53 -6.01
C LEU A 43 -2.26 3.78 -6.69
N GLN A 44 -0.95 3.82 -6.95
CA GLN A 44 -0.29 4.93 -7.63
C GLN A 44 -0.86 5.12 -9.04
N ALA A 45 -0.95 4.05 -9.83
CA ALA A 45 -1.49 4.09 -11.19
C ALA A 45 -2.96 4.58 -11.22
N LEU A 46 -3.79 4.09 -10.29
CA LEU A 46 -5.17 4.57 -10.14
C LEU A 46 -5.23 6.05 -9.78
N THR A 47 -4.41 6.47 -8.82
CA THR A 47 -4.36 7.86 -8.35
C THR A 47 -3.94 8.79 -9.47
N GLU A 48 -2.87 8.45 -10.20
CA GLU A 48 -2.38 9.21 -11.34
C GLU A 48 -3.48 9.42 -12.39
N ARG A 49 -4.16 8.34 -12.78
CA ARG A 49 -5.25 8.39 -13.76
C ARG A 49 -6.38 9.31 -13.31
N LEU A 50 -6.83 9.18 -12.06
CA LEU A 50 -7.94 9.97 -11.51
C LEU A 50 -7.56 11.45 -11.36
N CYS A 51 -6.35 11.73 -10.86
CA CYS A 51 -5.84 13.09 -10.73
C CYS A 51 -5.73 13.77 -12.09
N LYS A 52 -5.15 13.10 -13.10
CA LYS A 52 -5.06 13.63 -14.47
C LYS A 52 -6.43 13.93 -15.07
N ALA A 53 -7.38 13.00 -14.93
CA ALA A 53 -8.75 13.21 -15.40
C ALA A 53 -9.42 14.41 -14.70
N LYS A 54 -9.20 14.54 -13.38
CA LYS A 54 -9.76 15.65 -12.61
C LYS A 54 -9.14 16.99 -13.01
N ILE A 55 -7.83 17.04 -13.25
CA ILE A 55 -7.14 18.24 -13.74
C ILE A 55 -7.68 18.65 -15.12
N ALA A 56 -7.85 17.69 -16.04
CA ALA A 56 -8.40 17.94 -17.37
C ALA A 56 -9.82 18.55 -17.31
N SER A 57 -10.66 18.10 -16.38
CA SER A 57 -12.03 18.64 -16.20
C SER A 57 -12.11 20.12 -15.81
N TYR A 58 -10.99 20.76 -15.43
CA TYR A 58 -10.94 22.20 -15.15
C TYR A 58 -10.53 23.05 -16.37
N LEU A 59 -10.14 22.40 -17.48
CA LEU A 59 -9.76 23.06 -18.74
C LEU A 59 -10.91 23.07 -19.77
N GLU A 60 -12.02 22.42 -19.43
CA GLU A 60 -13.31 22.48 -20.13
C GLU A 60 -14.16 23.62 -19.55
#